data_AF-A0A2N7LCH4-F1
#
_entry.id   AF-A0A2N7LCH4-F1
#
_cell.length_a   1.000
_cell.length_b   1.000
_cell.length_c   1.000
_cell.angle_alpha   90.00
_cell.angle_beta   90.00
_cell.angle_gamma   90.00
#
_symmetry.space_group_name_H-M   'P 1'
#
loop_
_entity.id
_entity.type
_entity.pdbx_description
1 polymer ?
#
loop_
_entity_poly.entity_id
_entity_poly.type
_entity_poly.pdbx_seq_one_letter_code
_entity_poly.pdbx_strand_id
1 'polypeptide(L)'
;MLKKALLLTGILALNACSLVYEQDTRSAKTEWTDTQLSMEVAGIANKAPYQGNSRINAASYDGKILLVGQVSSDELKQSLVSKIRELKGVETVYDQIRIKAPLSLADVSKDTWLTTKVKSALIGSKKLRDVSVKVITEDGEVFLLGYVTREQGNEATEITRNLSGVKQVIKGFQYYEPSETPAATEESP
;
A
#
# COMPACT_ATOMS: atom_id res chain seq x y z
N MET A 1 24.16 16.58 -32.83
CA MET A 1 24.06 16.58 -31.35
C MET A 1 22.89 15.67 -30.95
N LEU A 2 23.18 14.40 -30.67
CA LEU A 2 22.18 13.39 -30.32
C LEU A 2 21.96 13.45 -28.80
N LYS A 3 20.85 14.05 -28.35
CA LYS A 3 20.42 13.96 -26.95
C LYS A 3 19.94 12.52 -26.72
N LYS A 4 20.77 11.71 -26.05
CA LYS A 4 20.39 10.38 -25.57
C LYS A 4 19.26 10.55 -24.55
N ALA A 5 18.03 10.30 -24.98
CA ALA A 5 16.89 10.11 -24.08
C ALA A 5 17.12 8.78 -23.34
N LEU A 6 17.70 8.87 -22.15
CA LEU A 6 17.78 7.76 -21.22
C LEU A 6 16.36 7.51 -20.69
N LEU A 7 15.60 6.67 -21.39
CA LEU A 7 14.37 6.08 -20.89
C LEU A 7 14.76 5.23 -19.66
N LEU A 8 14.80 5.87 -18.49
CA LEU A 8 14.63 5.16 -17.23
C LEU A 8 13.19 4.64 -17.24
N THR A 9 13.00 3.44 -17.78
CA THR A 9 11.88 2.60 -17.42
C THR A 9 11.99 2.38 -15.92
N GLY A 10 11.30 3.24 -15.15
CA GLY A 10 11.09 3.02 -13.74
C GLY A 10 10.52 1.61 -13.62
N ILE A 11 11.28 0.72 -12.99
CA ILE A 11 10.79 -0.58 -12.58
C ILE A 11 9.68 -0.26 -11.58
N LEU A 12 8.46 -0.12 -12.08
CA LEU A 12 7.26 -0.35 -11.32
C LEU A 12 7.39 -1.81 -10.86
N ALA A 13 7.99 -1.99 -9.68
CA ALA A 13 7.80 -3.22 -8.94
C ALA A 13 6.31 -3.27 -8.61
N LEU A 14 5.50 -3.74 -9.57
CA LEU A 14 4.19 -4.27 -9.28
C LEU A 14 4.47 -5.33 -8.23
N ASN A 15 4.13 -4.99 -6.98
CA ASN A 15 4.07 -5.92 -5.88
C ASN A 15 2.87 -6.85 -6.13
N ALA A 16 2.92 -7.61 -7.22
CA ALA A 16 2.06 -8.76 -7.46
C ALA A 16 2.72 -9.96 -6.78
N CYS A 17 2.72 -9.95 -5.44
CA CYS A 17 2.90 -11.17 -4.69
C CYS A 17 1.53 -11.53 -4.12
N SER A 18 0.70 -12.13 -4.98
CA SER A 18 -0.51 -12.81 -4.54
C SER A 18 -0.06 -14.12 -3.90
N LEU A 19 0.18 -14.10 -2.59
CA LEU A 19 0.13 -15.33 -1.80
C LEU A 19 -1.34 -15.71 -1.73
N VAL A 20 -1.70 -16.80 -2.42
CA VAL A 20 -3.04 -17.37 -2.39
C VAL A 20 -3.29 -17.86 -0.96
N TYR A 21 -4.00 -17.06 -0.16
CA TYR A 21 -4.55 -17.48 1.12
C TYR A 21 -6.02 -17.84 0.88
N GLU A 22 -6.36 -19.08 1.19
CA GLU A 22 -7.63 -19.75 0.89
C GLU A 22 -8.84 -19.25 1.73
N GLN A 23 -8.78 -18.01 2.23
CA GLN A 23 -9.87 -17.34 2.95
C GLN A 23 -10.20 -15.94 2.41
N ASP A 24 -9.56 -15.48 1.34
CA ASP A 24 -9.88 -14.20 0.72
C ASP A 24 -11.00 -14.36 -0.33
N THR A 25 -12.24 -14.01 0.03
CA THR A 25 -13.42 -14.08 -0.86
C THR A 25 -13.46 -12.98 -1.92
N ARG A 26 -12.35 -12.28 -2.20
CA ARG A 26 -12.31 -11.28 -3.27
C ARG A 26 -12.68 -11.93 -4.59
N SER A 27 -13.75 -11.42 -5.21
CA SER A 27 -14.05 -11.81 -6.59
C SER A 27 -12.87 -11.37 -7.46
N ALA A 28 -12.39 -12.24 -8.36
CA ALA A 28 -11.32 -11.93 -9.31
C ALA A 28 -11.56 -10.61 -10.07
N LYS A 29 -12.83 -10.21 -10.20
CA LYS A 29 -13.26 -8.94 -10.78
C LYS A 29 -12.81 -7.72 -9.97
N THR A 30 -12.94 -7.74 -8.65
CA THR A 30 -12.53 -6.63 -7.76
C THR A 30 -11.02 -6.43 -7.81
N GLU A 31 -10.26 -7.52 -7.74
CA GLU A 31 -8.79 -7.47 -7.81
C GLU A 31 -8.27 -6.97 -9.16
N TRP A 32 -8.95 -7.35 -10.25
CA TRP A 32 -8.62 -6.85 -11.58
C TRP A 32 -8.88 -5.34 -11.71
N THR A 33 -10.01 -4.85 -11.20
CA THR A 33 -10.32 -3.41 -11.19
C THR A 33 -9.32 -2.61 -10.35
N ASP A 34 -8.93 -3.10 -9.16
CA ASP A 34 -7.94 -2.45 -8.31
C ASP A 34 -6.56 -2.34 -8.99
N THR A 35 -6.18 -3.40 -9.73
CA THR A 35 -4.94 -3.43 -10.50
C THR A 35 -4.98 -2.42 -11.65
N GLN A 36 -6.09 -2.37 -12.40
CA GLN A 36 -6.27 -1.40 -13.48
C GLN A 36 -6.17 0.04 -12.95
N LEU A 37 -6.88 0.34 -11.87
CA LEU A 37 -6.90 1.67 -11.29
C LEU A 37 -5.50 2.10 -10.80
N SER A 38 -4.76 1.17 -10.19
CA SER A 38 -3.37 1.40 -9.80
C SER A 38 -2.45 1.69 -11.01
N MET A 39 -2.68 1.00 -12.14
CA MET A 39 -1.95 1.27 -13.39
C MET A 39 -2.31 2.62 -14.00
N GLU A 40 -3.57 3.03 -13.95
CA GLU A 40 -3.99 4.36 -14.44
C GLU A 40 -3.34 5.47 -13.63
N VAL A 41 -3.30 5.35 -12.29
CA VAL A 41 -2.59 6.28 -11.41
C VAL A 41 -1.11 6.36 -11.77
N ALA A 42 -0.44 5.21 -11.94
CA ALA A 42 0.96 5.17 -12.35
C ALA A 42 1.16 5.81 -13.74
N GLY A 43 0.23 5.60 -14.68
CA GLY A 43 0.25 6.19 -16.01
C GLY A 43 0.13 7.72 -15.99
N ILE A 44 -0.68 8.27 -15.09
CA ILE A 44 -0.80 9.72 -14.88
C ILE A 44 0.50 10.27 -14.29
N ALA A 45 1.00 9.67 -13.20
CA ALA A 45 2.19 10.15 -12.50
C ALA A 45 3.48 10.10 -13.35
N ASN A 46 3.53 9.23 -14.37
CA ASN A 46 4.68 9.10 -15.27
C ASN A 46 4.61 10.01 -16.52
N LYS A 47 3.61 10.89 -16.62
CA LYS A 47 3.48 11.85 -17.73
C LYS A 47 3.76 13.28 -17.27
N ALA A 48 4.09 14.16 -18.22
CA ALA A 48 4.17 15.59 -17.94
C ALA A 48 2.85 16.11 -17.35
N PRO A 49 2.88 17.02 -16.36
CA PRO A 49 4.05 17.67 -15.77
C PRO A 49 4.71 16.91 -14.59
N TYR A 50 4.17 15.73 -14.21
CA TYR A 50 4.58 14.99 -13.01
C TYR A 50 5.85 14.14 -13.21
N GLN A 51 6.12 13.73 -14.44
CA GLN A 51 7.30 12.94 -14.79
C GLN A 51 8.59 13.64 -14.33
N GLY A 52 9.42 12.93 -13.55
CA GLY A 52 10.67 13.44 -13.00
C GLY A 52 10.51 14.37 -11.78
N ASN A 53 9.31 14.91 -11.57
CA ASN A 53 8.95 15.77 -10.44
C ASN A 53 8.21 15.02 -9.33
N SER A 54 7.81 13.78 -9.59
CA SER A 54 7.04 12.96 -8.68
C SER A 54 7.51 11.51 -8.71
N ARG A 55 7.29 10.84 -7.58
CA ARG A 55 7.34 9.39 -7.44
C ARG A 55 6.14 9.00 -6.61
N ILE A 56 5.21 8.27 -7.20
CA ILE A 56 3.93 7.95 -6.59
C ILE A 56 3.71 6.45 -6.65
N ASN A 57 3.43 5.87 -5.50
CA ASN A 57 2.93 4.51 -5.36
C ASN A 57 1.47 4.58 -4.93
N ALA A 58 0.64 3.73 -5.53
CA ALA A 58 -0.78 3.67 -5.24
C ALA A 58 -1.17 2.27 -4.77
N ALA A 59 -2.10 2.21 -3.83
CA ALA A 59 -2.84 1.00 -3.52
C ALA A 59 -4.33 1.30 -3.58
N SER A 60 -5.03 0.56 -4.42
CA SER A 60 -6.49 0.56 -4.48
C SER A 60 -7.07 -0.61 -3.68
N TYR A 61 -8.22 -0.36 -3.06
CA TYR A 61 -9.11 -1.38 -2.53
C TYR A 61 -10.54 -0.85 -2.57
N ASP A 62 -11.41 -1.46 -3.36
CA ASP A 62 -12.86 -1.17 -3.34
C ASP A 62 -13.16 0.34 -3.49
N GLY A 63 -12.61 0.93 -4.56
CA GLY A 63 -12.74 2.35 -4.88
C GLY A 63 -11.99 3.33 -3.97
N LYS A 64 -11.31 2.82 -2.94
CA LYS A 64 -10.48 3.61 -2.03
C LYS A 64 -9.02 3.53 -2.47
N ILE A 65 -8.43 4.67 -2.80
CA ILE A 65 -7.02 4.76 -3.20
C ILE A 65 -6.20 5.38 -2.07
N LEU A 66 -5.13 4.71 -1.66
CA LEU A 66 -4.03 5.29 -0.92
C LEU A 66 -2.95 5.74 -1.91
N LEU A 67 -2.57 7.02 -1.85
CA LEU A 67 -1.45 7.58 -2.59
C LEU A 67 -0.29 7.88 -1.64
N VAL A 68 0.85 7.24 -1.85
CA VAL A 68 2.09 7.50 -1.08
C VAL A 68 3.20 7.90 -2.04
N GLY A 69 4.17 8.67 -1.54
CA GLY A 69 5.31 9.07 -2.35
C GLY A 69 5.71 10.52 -2.12
N GLN A 70 6.33 11.11 -3.14
CA GLN A 70 6.78 12.49 -3.11
C GLN A 70 6.44 13.23 -4.38
N VAL A 71 6.27 14.53 -4.23
CA VAL A 71 6.14 15.46 -5.34
C VAL A 71 6.84 16.77 -5.00
N SER A 72 7.44 17.40 -5.99
CA SER A 72 8.34 18.55 -5.78
C SER A 72 7.64 19.86 -5.40
N SER A 73 6.32 19.96 -5.54
CA SER A 73 5.55 21.17 -5.22
C SER A 73 4.11 20.86 -4.85
N ASP A 74 3.47 21.77 -4.11
CA ASP A 74 2.07 21.63 -3.71
C ASP A 74 1.14 21.71 -4.93
N GLU A 75 1.44 22.57 -5.91
CA GLU A 75 0.64 22.73 -7.12
C GLU A 75 0.57 21.44 -7.94
N LEU A 76 1.72 20.75 -8.09
CA LEU A 76 1.76 19.43 -8.73
C LEU A 76 1.01 18.38 -7.93
N LYS A 77 1.10 18.43 -6.59
CA LYS A 77 0.36 17.54 -5.70
C LYS A 77 -1.14 17.69 -5.89
N GLN A 78 -1.66 18.91 -5.77
CA GLN A 78 -3.07 19.22 -5.91
C GLN A 78 -3.59 18.81 -7.29
N SER A 79 -2.86 19.16 -8.36
CA SER A 79 -3.23 18.79 -9.73
C SER A 79 -3.29 17.27 -9.92
N LEU A 80 -2.28 16.53 -9.44
CA LEU A 80 -2.23 15.08 -9.54
C LEU A 80 -3.41 14.42 -8.80
N VAL A 81 -3.62 14.81 -7.54
CA VAL A 81 -4.67 14.24 -6.69
C VAL A 81 -6.06 14.52 -7.28
N SER A 82 -6.30 15.74 -7.79
CA SER A 82 -7.57 16.06 -8.45
C SER A 82 -7.83 15.19 -9.68
N LYS A 83 -6.83 14.96 -10.55
CA LYS A 83 -6.97 14.04 -11.69
C LYS A 83 -7.29 12.61 -11.26
N ILE A 84 -6.67 12.14 -10.18
CA ILE A 84 -6.92 10.78 -9.67
C ILE A 84 -8.34 10.66 -9.14
N ARG A 85 -8.88 11.68 -8.49
CA ARG A 85 -10.29 11.70 -8.02
C ARG A 85 -11.31 11.63 -9.15
N GLU A 86 -10.96 12.08 -10.35
CA GLU A 86 -11.84 12.03 -11.53
C GLU A 86 -11.85 10.67 -12.23
N LEU A 87 -10.93 9.75 -11.87
CA LEU A 87 -10.89 8.42 -12.47
C LEU A 87 -12.15 7.63 -12.14
N LYS A 88 -12.65 6.90 -13.13
CA LYS A 88 -13.84 6.06 -12.95
C LYS A 88 -13.57 4.98 -11.91
N GLY A 89 -14.48 4.86 -10.95
CA GLY A 89 -14.38 3.86 -9.87
C GLY A 89 -13.59 4.35 -8.66
N VAL A 90 -13.10 5.60 -8.65
CA VAL A 90 -12.55 6.23 -7.45
C VAL A 90 -13.67 6.81 -6.61
N GLU A 91 -13.77 6.34 -5.37
CA GLU A 91 -14.70 6.85 -4.37
C GLU A 91 -13.99 7.74 -3.36
N THR A 92 -12.82 7.31 -2.88
CA THR A 92 -12.05 8.03 -1.85
C THR A 92 -10.57 8.01 -2.17
N VAL A 93 -9.91 9.15 -1.98
CA VAL A 93 -8.45 9.27 -2.10
C VAL A 93 -7.86 9.65 -0.75
N TYR A 94 -7.11 8.73 -0.16
CA TYR A 94 -6.25 8.95 1.00
C TYR A 94 -4.90 9.45 0.52
N ASP A 95 -4.70 10.76 0.61
CA ASP A 95 -3.47 11.42 0.20
C ASP A 95 -2.42 11.38 1.32
N GLN A 96 -1.35 10.64 1.09
CA GLN A 96 -0.15 10.54 1.93
C GLN A 96 1.11 10.96 1.17
N ILE A 97 0.97 11.75 0.12
CA ILE A 97 2.11 12.28 -0.65
C ILE A 97 2.80 13.38 0.17
N ARG A 98 4.12 13.32 0.27
CA ARG A 98 4.95 14.35 0.92
C ARG A 98 5.46 15.35 -0.13
N ILE A 99 5.41 16.64 0.18
CA ILE A 99 5.98 17.68 -0.70
C ILE A 99 7.49 17.75 -0.44
N LYS A 100 8.26 17.08 -1.29
CA LYS A 100 9.73 17.03 -1.28
C LYS A 100 10.26 16.41 -2.57
N ALA A 101 11.56 16.45 -2.78
CA ALA A 101 12.18 15.79 -3.92
C ALA A 101 11.88 14.27 -3.92
N PRO A 102 11.65 13.64 -5.10
CA PRO A 102 11.57 12.19 -5.22
C PRO A 102 12.80 11.49 -4.64
N LEU A 103 12.58 10.30 -4.05
CA LEU A 103 13.67 9.53 -3.44
C LEU A 103 14.79 9.16 -4.42
N SER A 104 16.01 9.12 -3.88
CA SER A 104 17.15 8.55 -4.59
C SER A 104 17.01 7.04 -4.76
N LEU A 105 17.74 6.45 -5.72
CA LEU A 105 17.76 4.99 -5.87
C LEU A 105 18.23 4.28 -4.60
N ALA A 106 19.18 4.86 -3.87
CA ALA A 106 19.68 4.29 -2.63
C ALA A 106 18.59 4.24 -1.54
N ASP A 107 17.76 5.29 -1.44
CA ASP A 107 16.66 5.32 -0.47
C ASP A 107 15.55 4.35 -0.85
N VAL A 108 15.22 4.26 -2.15
CA VAL A 108 14.28 3.23 -2.66
C VAL A 108 14.77 1.81 -2.35
N SER A 109 16.08 1.54 -2.46
CA SER A 109 16.64 0.24 -2.07
C SER A 109 16.53 -0.03 -0.57
N LYS A 110 16.73 0.98 0.29
CA LYS A 110 16.52 0.86 1.74
C LYS A 110 15.06 0.52 2.05
N ASP A 111 14.11 1.19 1.41
CA ASP A 111 12.68 0.91 1.60
C ASP A 111 12.27 -0.47 1.10
N THR A 112 12.88 -0.95 0.00
CA THR A 112 12.66 -2.30 -0.50
C THR A 112 13.12 -3.34 0.52
N TRP A 113 14.31 -3.15 1.09
CA TRP A 113 14.82 -4.01 2.15
C TRP A 113 13.94 -3.95 3.41
N LEU A 114 13.53 -2.74 3.81
CA LEU A 114 12.66 -2.54 4.96
C LEU A 114 11.30 -3.22 4.75
N THR A 115 10.72 -3.11 3.57
CA THR A 115 9.46 -3.80 3.21
C THR A 115 9.61 -5.31 3.37
N THR A 116 10.68 -5.90 2.86
CA THR A 116 10.96 -7.34 3.01
C THR A 116 11.06 -7.71 4.49
N LYS A 117 11.81 -6.94 5.27
CA LYS A 117 11.97 -7.16 6.71
C LYS A 117 10.63 -7.14 7.45
N VAL A 118 9.78 -6.14 7.16
CA VAL A 118 8.43 -6.03 7.74
C VAL A 118 7.59 -7.25 7.36
N LYS A 119 7.50 -7.59 6.06
CA LYS A 119 6.73 -8.75 5.60
C LYS A 119 7.18 -10.05 6.27
N SER A 120 8.48 -10.30 6.33
CA SER A 120 9.03 -11.49 7.00
C SER A 120 8.68 -11.53 8.50
N ALA A 121 8.73 -10.39 9.19
CA ALA A 121 8.38 -10.33 10.61
C ALA A 121 6.89 -10.61 10.85
N LEU A 122 6.00 -10.07 10.00
CA LEU A 122 4.56 -10.32 10.11
C LEU A 122 4.21 -11.79 9.86
N ILE A 123 4.83 -12.43 8.85
CA ILE A 123 4.63 -13.86 8.55
C ILE A 123 5.04 -14.75 9.74
N GLY A 124 6.02 -14.33 10.54
CA GLY A 124 6.45 -15.04 11.73
C GLY A 124 5.44 -15.02 12.89
N SER A 125 4.43 -14.13 12.89
CA SER A 125 3.46 -14.04 13.98
C SER A 125 2.32 -15.05 13.81
N LYS A 126 2.10 -15.87 14.84
CA LYS A 126 0.99 -16.83 14.89
C LYS A 126 -0.38 -16.15 14.86
N LYS A 127 -0.47 -14.91 15.37
CA LYS A 127 -1.72 -14.13 15.44
C LYS A 127 -2.15 -13.54 14.10
N LEU A 128 -1.28 -13.55 13.10
CA LEU A 128 -1.53 -12.99 11.77
C LEU A 128 -1.64 -14.07 10.68
N ARG A 129 -1.73 -15.36 11.06
CA ARG A 129 -1.65 -16.48 10.11
C ARG A 129 -2.84 -16.58 9.16
N ASP A 130 -3.98 -16.06 9.56
CA ASP A 130 -5.27 -16.11 8.88
C ASP A 130 -5.63 -14.79 8.20
N VAL A 131 -4.70 -13.82 8.16
CA VAL A 131 -4.95 -12.52 7.56
C VAL A 131 -3.82 -12.08 6.65
N SER A 132 -4.18 -11.44 5.54
CA SER A 132 -3.23 -10.84 4.61
C SER A 132 -3.07 -9.36 4.93
N VAL A 133 -1.86 -8.96 5.35
CA VAL A 133 -1.51 -7.55 5.56
C VAL A 133 -0.64 -7.08 4.39
N LYS A 134 -1.18 -6.14 3.60
CA LYS A 134 -0.42 -5.45 2.56
C LYS A 134 0.49 -4.40 3.20
N VAL A 135 1.77 -4.47 2.87
CA VAL A 135 2.82 -3.59 3.38
C VAL A 135 3.36 -2.74 2.24
N ILE A 136 3.38 -1.43 2.44
CA ILE A 136 4.02 -0.45 1.55
C ILE A 136 4.98 0.37 2.40
N THR A 137 6.20 0.56 1.92
CA THR A 137 7.19 1.40 2.60
C THR A 137 7.60 2.54 1.69
N GLU A 138 7.66 3.74 2.23
CA GLU A 138 8.07 4.94 1.50
C GLU A 138 8.80 5.90 2.44
N ASP A 139 10.09 6.16 2.16
CA ASP A 139 11.02 6.92 2.99
C ASP A 139 11.03 6.51 4.48
N GLY A 140 11.02 5.21 4.74
CA GLY A 140 10.95 4.65 6.10
C GLY A 140 9.60 4.77 6.81
N GLU A 141 8.59 5.37 6.20
CA GLU A 141 7.20 5.27 6.66
C GLU A 141 6.59 3.96 6.16
N VAL A 142 5.97 3.18 7.05
CA VAL A 142 5.36 1.88 6.73
C VAL A 142 3.84 1.97 6.82
N PHE A 143 3.17 1.70 5.71
CA PHE A 143 1.73 1.64 5.59
C PHE A 143 1.29 0.18 5.66
N LEU A 144 0.45 -0.13 6.65
CA LEU A 144 -0.13 -1.45 6.84
C LEU A 144 -1.62 -1.40 6.48
N LEU A 145 -2.01 -2.20 5.50
CA LEU A 145 -3.37 -2.27 4.97
C LEU A 145 -3.91 -3.70 5.05
N GLY A 146 -5.20 -3.86 5.25
CA GLY A 146 -5.83 -5.17 5.31
C GLY A 146 -7.19 -5.13 6.00
N TYR A 147 -7.94 -6.22 5.88
CA TYR A 147 -9.15 -6.46 6.64
C TYR A 147 -8.82 -7.37 7.80
N VAL A 148 -8.80 -6.82 9.02
CA VAL A 148 -8.21 -7.44 10.22
C VAL A 148 -9.13 -7.26 11.41
N THR A 149 -8.98 -8.08 12.44
CA THR A 149 -9.52 -7.73 13.78
C THR A 149 -8.70 -6.62 14.43
N ARG A 150 -9.21 -6.00 15.50
CA ARG A 150 -8.42 -5.03 16.28
C ARG A 150 -7.16 -5.64 16.86
N GLU A 151 -7.22 -6.89 17.32
CA GLU A 151 -6.05 -7.58 17.87
C GLU A 151 -4.98 -7.79 16.79
N GLN A 152 -5.37 -8.31 15.62
CA GLN A 152 -4.47 -8.51 14.49
C GLN A 152 -3.84 -7.18 14.03
N GLY A 153 -4.63 -6.11 13.89
CA GLY A 153 -4.12 -4.79 13.50
C GLY A 153 -3.13 -4.21 14.53
N ASN A 154 -3.36 -4.45 15.82
CA ASN A 154 -2.44 -4.03 16.89
C ASN A 154 -1.15 -4.84 16.88
N GLU A 155 -1.24 -6.17 16.75
CA GLU A 155 -0.08 -7.06 16.61
C GLU A 155 0.79 -6.64 15.42
N ALA A 156 0.21 -6.44 14.24
CA ALA A 156 0.94 -6.05 13.05
C ALA A 156 1.64 -4.68 13.23
N THR A 157 0.97 -3.74 13.88
CA THR A 157 1.54 -2.43 14.23
C THR A 157 2.73 -2.59 15.17
N GLU A 158 2.57 -3.39 16.24
CA GLU A 158 3.57 -3.59 17.28
C GLU A 158 4.85 -4.24 16.74
N ILE A 159 4.70 -5.30 15.95
CA ILE A 159 5.83 -5.94 15.27
C ILE A 159 6.55 -4.91 14.40
N THR A 160 5.80 -4.19 13.56
CA THR A 160 6.37 -3.27 12.57
C THR A 160 7.12 -2.11 13.22
N ARG A 161 6.51 -1.43 14.21
CA ARG A 161 7.09 -0.22 14.82
C ARG A 161 8.40 -0.47 15.56
N ASN A 162 8.68 -1.71 15.96
CA ASN A 162 9.90 -2.09 16.67
C ASN A 162 11.04 -2.50 15.71
N LEU A 163 10.82 -2.52 14.39
CA LEU A 163 11.87 -2.84 13.43
C LEU A 163 12.77 -1.64 13.15
N SER A 164 14.08 -1.83 13.30
CA SER A 164 15.07 -0.83 12.88
C SER A 164 14.85 -0.40 11.42
N GLY A 165 14.84 0.91 11.20
CA GLY A 165 14.60 1.56 9.91
C GLY A 165 13.18 2.14 9.77
N VAL A 166 12.22 1.67 10.58
CA VAL A 166 10.86 2.23 10.60
C VAL A 166 10.86 3.58 11.31
N LYS A 167 10.42 4.62 10.61
CA LYS A 167 10.23 5.98 11.16
C LYS A 167 8.82 6.17 11.72
N GLN A 168 7.83 5.62 11.02
CA GLN A 168 6.42 5.75 11.37
C GLN A 168 5.65 4.54 10.85
N VAL A 169 4.61 4.13 11.59
CA VAL A 169 3.61 3.15 11.12
C VAL A 169 2.28 3.85 10.90
N ILE A 170 1.73 3.72 9.70
CA ILE A 170 0.43 4.27 9.31
C ILE A 170 -0.52 3.09 9.09
N LYS A 171 -1.64 3.10 9.82
CA LYS A 171 -2.66 2.05 9.74
C LYS A 171 -3.72 2.46 8.73
N GLY A 172 -3.90 1.66 7.68
CA GLY A 172 -5.04 1.73 6.77
C GLY A 172 -5.83 0.42 6.82
N PHE A 173 -6.12 -0.04 8.03
CA PHE A 173 -6.89 -1.25 8.28
C PHE A 173 -8.39 -0.98 8.20
N GLN A 174 -9.12 -1.94 7.65
CA GLN A 174 -10.55 -2.08 7.85
C GLN A 174 -10.76 -3.13 8.93
N TYR A 175 -11.58 -2.81 9.93
CA TYR A 175 -11.77 -3.68 11.09
C TYR A 175 -13.07 -4.49 10.98
N TYR A 176 -13.00 -5.75 11.39
CA TYR A 176 -14.18 -6.58 11.63
C TYR A 176 -14.15 -7.17 13.03
N GLU A 177 -15.35 -7.43 13.54
CA GLU A 177 -15.54 -8.20 14.76
C GLU A 177 -15.83 -9.65 14.35
N PRO A 178 -15.06 -10.63 14.83
CA PRO A 178 -15.39 -12.04 14.62
C PRO A 178 -16.79 -12.30 15.18
N SER A 179 -17.66 -13.00 14.44
CA SER A 179 -18.93 -13.45 15.02
C SER A 179 -18.60 -14.40 16.17
N GLU A 180 -19.08 -14.10 17.37
CA GLU A 180 -19.00 -15.02 18.51
C GLU A 180 -19.50 -16.38 18.05
N THR A 181 -18.62 -17.39 18.03
CA THR A 181 -19.07 -18.76 17.86
C THR A 181 -19.92 -19.06 19.10
N PRO A 182 -21.20 -19.44 18.97
CA PRO A 182 -22.03 -19.75 20.13
C PRO A 182 -21.27 -20.75 20.98
N ALA A 183 -21.05 -20.40 22.26
CA ALA A 183 -20.47 -21.31 23.22
C ALA A 183 -21.20 -22.64 23.08
N ALA A 184 -20.46 -23.70 22.78
CA ALA A 184 -21.00 -25.04 22.70
C ALA A 184 -21.86 -25.25 23.94
N THR A 185 -23.17 -25.43 23.73
CA THR A 185 -24.11 -25.74 24.80
C THR A 185 -23.53 -26.97 25.49
N GLU A 186 -23.02 -26.80 26.71
CA GLU A 186 -22.67 -27.91 27.57
C GLU A 186 -23.97 -28.67 27.81
N GLU A 187 -24.22 -29.72 27.02
CA GLU A 187 -25.16 -30.76 27.38
C GLU A 187 -24.66 -31.38 28.67
N SER A 188 -25.24 -30.92 29.78
CA SER A 188 -25.14 -31.59 31.06
C SER A 188 -26.00 -32.87 31.01
N PRO A 189 -25.50 -33.99 31.56
CA PRO A 189 -26.06 -35.33 31.40
C PRO A 189 -27.43 -35.55 32.05
#